data_AF-A0A842VPB8-F1
#
_entry.id   AF-A0A842VPB8-F1
#
_cell.length_a   1.000
_cell.length_b   1.000
_cell.length_c   1.000
_cell.angle_alpha   90.00
_cell.angle_beta   90.00
_cell.angle_gamma   90.00
#
_symmetry.space_group_name_H-M   'P 1'
#
loop_
_entity.id
_entity.type
_entity.pdbx_description
1 polymer ?
#
loop_
_entity_poly.entity_id
_entity_poly.type
_entity_poly.pdbx_seq_one_letter_code
_entity_poly.pdbx_strand_id
1 'polypeptide(L)'
;MFKRAFDKFLEKPNIKPKLYPYIYSINFQGLKTKSKKTLSIEPIKCSQCGAVLTDTATIKEDKKIGVYFKCVYCGTINLVSKEQIIETIPDDSDFIIKDIEPKEEKIEKITGVSVKESELYISVIDISGSMSGGKIEAVKKSLIQTLKDYKINAAMTKFILIAFESSVYYYLRHDQNSINFSGEILFSKDGMKKSLKDTINQDTQVGSIGEFAEGWISVIKNLRSMDMTALGPALYYAISTFEILGFPSGRITLLTDGLANQGIGNLSGTSIGAEKFYEEIADLCNKLNILVDVVGVSSSGDNNEMGLQTLGKLTDATGGKLFLITSEEMEAVFGELRQTNYVGKDVKIKIITPKDIEIKEITGAFSSKSVKEPELKLGAVTESRELYLELDPKKKFKKEVRQIPVQLQIEYEDEDGRKRLRVIEDKVPITDNVNDYKAKYDQKLNVMMNIQSAGSQYYGGGVNDSKNKLNQLKKSIESEMHALKGGNIDFDEEDFSESIAYLNDELEEIEMEEEKVTNAPKASFFAAKGQSRARMSQELKKQKLKKKKQK
;
A
#
# COMPACT_ATOMS: atom_id res chain seq x y z
N MET A 1 -3.41 -9.57 -13.37
CA MET A 1 -2.80 -8.40 -12.71
C MET A 1 -3.51 -7.11 -13.09
N PHE A 2 -3.56 -6.78 -14.38
CA PHE A 2 -4.25 -5.59 -14.90
C PHE A 2 -5.57 -6.02 -15.54
N LYS A 3 -6.70 -5.66 -14.92
CA LYS A 3 -8.05 -6.03 -15.37
C LYS A 3 -8.84 -4.77 -15.69
N ARG A 4 -9.89 -4.91 -16.49
CA ARG A 4 -10.80 -3.81 -16.85
C ARG A 4 -12.25 -4.23 -16.64
N ALA A 5 -13.09 -3.28 -16.27
CA ALA A 5 -14.51 -3.51 -16.05
C ALA A 5 -15.32 -3.65 -17.35
N PHE A 6 -14.68 -3.40 -18.50
CA PHE A 6 -15.33 -3.32 -19.80
C PHE A 6 -14.47 -4.04 -20.84
N ASP A 7 -15.08 -4.67 -21.84
CA ASP A 7 -14.34 -5.35 -22.91
C ASP A 7 -13.98 -4.40 -24.07
N LYS A 8 -14.80 -3.36 -24.32
CA LYS A 8 -14.67 -2.38 -25.40
C LYS A 8 -14.95 -0.94 -24.94
N PHE A 9 -14.37 0.05 -25.61
CA PHE A 9 -14.78 1.46 -25.47
C PHE A 9 -16.03 1.75 -26.32
N LEU A 10 -16.92 2.62 -25.84
CA LEU A 10 -18.01 3.14 -26.67
C LEU A 10 -17.50 4.24 -27.61
N GLU A 11 -17.90 4.20 -28.89
CA GLU A 11 -17.58 5.25 -29.88
C GLU A 11 -18.18 6.61 -29.46
N LYS A 12 -19.37 6.58 -28.85
CA LYS A 12 -20.09 7.73 -28.32
C LYS A 12 -19.84 7.88 -26.81
N PRO A 13 -20.01 9.09 -26.25
CA PRO A 13 -19.87 9.29 -24.81
C PRO A 13 -20.75 8.33 -24.02
N ASN A 14 -20.21 7.89 -22.87
CA ASN A 14 -20.86 6.92 -22.00
C ASN A 14 -22.22 7.43 -21.54
N ILE A 15 -23.27 6.64 -21.76
CA ILE A 15 -24.67 7.01 -21.55
C ILE A 15 -25.02 7.01 -20.05
N LYS A 16 -24.41 6.14 -19.26
CA LYS A 16 -24.60 6.06 -17.79
C LYS A 16 -23.24 5.99 -17.10
N PRO A 17 -22.48 7.10 -17.06
CA PRO A 17 -21.08 7.10 -16.60
C PRO A 17 -20.88 6.69 -15.15
N LYS A 18 -21.93 6.76 -14.30
CA LYS A 18 -21.89 6.26 -12.92
C LYS A 18 -22.04 4.73 -12.80
N LEU A 19 -22.74 4.11 -13.75
CA LEU A 19 -23.01 2.66 -13.74
C LEU A 19 -22.03 1.87 -14.59
N TYR A 20 -21.47 2.51 -15.61
CA TYR A 20 -20.52 1.86 -16.52
C TYR A 20 -19.23 2.67 -16.74
N PRO A 21 -18.59 3.23 -15.70
CA PRO A 21 -17.33 3.97 -15.86
C PRO A 21 -16.23 3.10 -16.49
N TYR A 22 -15.26 3.70 -17.18
CA TYR A 22 -14.14 2.95 -17.75
C TYR A 22 -13.09 2.66 -16.69
N ILE A 23 -13.29 1.59 -15.92
CA ILE A 23 -12.43 1.25 -14.78
C ILE A 23 -11.38 0.21 -15.18
N TYR A 24 -10.12 0.45 -14.81
CA TYR A 24 -9.11 -0.59 -14.66
C TYR A 24 -8.81 -0.87 -13.19
N SER A 25 -8.48 -2.12 -12.88
CA SER A 25 -7.92 -2.53 -11.59
C SER A 25 -6.53 -3.13 -11.75
N ILE A 26 -5.67 -2.84 -10.78
CA ILE A 26 -4.31 -3.34 -10.67
C ILE A 26 -4.23 -4.11 -9.35
N ASN A 27 -4.06 -5.41 -9.44
CA ASN A 27 -3.88 -6.27 -8.27
C ASN A 27 -2.40 -6.61 -8.09
N PHE A 28 -1.80 -6.17 -6.97
CA PHE A 28 -0.36 -6.30 -6.75
C PHE A 28 0.09 -7.73 -6.45
N GLN A 29 -0.79 -8.63 -6.03
CA GLN A 29 -0.48 -10.07 -5.96
C GLN A 29 0.03 -10.60 -7.31
N GLY A 30 -0.39 -9.97 -8.42
CA GLY A 30 0.10 -10.24 -9.76
C GLY A 30 1.63 -10.15 -9.90
N LEU A 31 2.33 -9.33 -9.11
CA LEU A 31 3.79 -9.19 -9.14
C LEU A 31 4.53 -10.49 -8.78
N LYS A 32 3.92 -11.36 -7.98
CA LYS A 32 4.45 -12.70 -7.68
C LYS A 32 4.31 -13.68 -8.83
N THR A 33 3.41 -13.40 -9.77
CA THR A 33 3.15 -14.26 -10.92
C THR A 33 4.18 -13.98 -11.99
N LYS A 34 4.84 -15.03 -12.52
CA LYS A 34 5.78 -14.88 -13.65
C LYS A 34 5.10 -14.17 -14.82
N SER A 35 5.74 -13.14 -15.34
CA SER A 35 5.39 -12.53 -16.62
C SER A 35 5.58 -13.52 -17.78
N LYS A 36 5.06 -13.18 -18.96
CA LYS A 36 5.21 -14.03 -20.15
C LYS A 36 6.67 -14.09 -20.63
N LYS A 37 7.46 -13.05 -20.35
CA LYS A 37 8.89 -12.97 -20.69
C LYS A 37 9.62 -12.08 -19.68
N THR A 38 10.79 -12.52 -19.23
CA THR A 38 11.72 -11.71 -18.43
C THR A 38 12.94 -11.36 -19.29
N LEU A 39 13.35 -10.09 -19.25
CA LEU A 39 14.39 -9.51 -20.10
C LEU A 39 15.42 -8.79 -19.23
N SER A 40 16.72 -9.08 -19.42
CA SER A 40 17.82 -8.43 -18.69
C SER A 40 18.45 -7.28 -19.49
N ILE A 41 17.61 -6.50 -20.17
CA ILE A 41 18.00 -5.40 -21.03
C ILE A 41 17.14 -4.18 -20.73
N GLU A 42 17.63 -3.00 -21.08
CA GLU A 42 16.84 -1.78 -20.92
C GLU A 42 15.73 -1.70 -22.00
N PRO A 43 14.47 -1.43 -21.62
CA PRO A 43 13.39 -1.30 -22.57
C PRO A 43 13.53 -0.03 -23.43
N ILE A 44 13.20 -0.14 -24.72
CA ILE A 44 13.07 1.03 -25.61
C ILE A 44 11.85 1.84 -25.16
N LYS A 45 12.06 3.10 -24.78
CA LYS A 45 11.01 4.02 -24.32
C LYS A 45 10.81 5.18 -25.30
N CYS A 46 9.58 5.66 -25.41
CA CYS A 46 9.29 6.93 -26.07
C CYS A 46 9.89 8.09 -25.28
N SER A 47 10.62 8.98 -25.94
CA SER A 47 11.29 10.14 -25.32
C SER A 47 10.30 11.16 -24.74
N GLN A 48 9.06 11.22 -25.24
CA GLN A 48 8.07 12.19 -24.78
C GLN A 48 7.20 11.66 -23.63
N CYS A 49 6.54 10.51 -23.80
CA CYS A 49 5.61 10.00 -22.78
C CYS A 49 6.19 8.88 -21.90
N GLY A 50 7.34 8.31 -22.27
CA GLY A 50 7.96 7.19 -21.57
C GLY A 50 7.30 5.82 -21.85
N ALA A 51 6.39 5.73 -22.82
CA ALA A 51 5.79 4.45 -23.22
C ALA A 51 6.87 3.47 -23.68
N VAL A 52 6.84 2.25 -23.16
CA VAL A 52 7.72 1.16 -23.59
C VAL A 52 7.22 0.61 -24.91
N LEU A 53 8.13 0.44 -25.87
CA LEU A 53 7.85 -0.20 -27.14
C LEU A 53 7.78 -1.72 -26.94
N THR A 54 6.59 -2.28 -27.12
CA THR A 54 6.29 -3.71 -27.03
C THR A 54 6.15 -4.36 -28.41
N ASP A 55 5.51 -3.65 -29.35
CA ASP A 55 5.26 -4.09 -30.72
C ASP A 55 6.33 -3.57 -31.69
N THR A 56 7.35 -4.40 -31.94
CA THR A 56 8.46 -4.03 -32.84
C THR A 56 8.07 -3.99 -34.32
N ALA A 57 6.90 -4.51 -34.71
CA ALA A 57 6.40 -4.36 -36.08
C ALA A 57 6.05 -2.90 -36.42
N THR A 58 5.95 -2.03 -35.42
CA THR A 58 5.75 -0.58 -35.61
C THR A 58 7.02 0.17 -36.01
N ILE A 59 8.19 -0.47 -35.92
CA ILE A 59 9.47 0.10 -36.33
C ILE A 59 9.54 0.16 -37.86
N LYS A 60 9.95 1.32 -38.39
CA LYS A 60 10.10 1.61 -39.81
C LYS A 60 11.50 2.12 -40.09
N GLU A 61 11.96 1.97 -41.33
CA GLU A 61 13.22 2.52 -41.81
C GLU A 61 12.94 3.52 -42.93
N ASP A 62 13.48 4.72 -42.80
CA ASP A 62 13.42 5.77 -43.81
C ASP A 62 14.84 6.29 -44.08
N LYS A 63 15.15 6.58 -45.36
CA LYS A 63 16.50 6.97 -45.79
C LYS A 63 16.98 8.30 -45.19
N LYS A 64 16.07 9.18 -44.75
CA LYS A 64 16.40 10.50 -44.17
C LYS A 64 16.35 10.50 -42.65
N ILE A 65 15.46 9.69 -42.07
CA ILE A 65 15.21 9.68 -40.62
C ILE A 65 16.02 8.56 -39.92
N GLY A 66 16.36 7.49 -40.64
CA GLY A 66 16.94 6.27 -40.08
C GLY A 66 15.87 5.27 -39.63
N VAL A 67 16.21 4.43 -38.65
CA VAL A 67 15.27 3.48 -38.04
C VAL A 67 14.51 4.16 -36.91
N TYR A 68 13.18 4.11 -36.97
CA TYR A 68 12.32 4.85 -36.04
C TYR A 68 10.99 4.14 -35.77
N PHE A 69 10.32 4.50 -34.67
CA PHE A 69 8.90 4.19 -34.48
C PHE A 69 8.11 5.45 -34.13
N LYS A 70 6.83 5.47 -34.49
CA LYS A 70 5.90 6.51 -34.06
C LYS A 70 5.12 6.00 -32.86
N CYS A 71 5.26 6.67 -31.71
CA CYS A 71 4.60 6.28 -30.48
C CYS A 71 3.06 6.31 -30.64
N VAL A 72 2.41 5.19 -30.32
CA VAL A 72 0.95 5.02 -30.45
C VAL A 72 0.15 5.85 -29.44
N TYR A 73 0.77 6.30 -28.36
CA TYR A 73 0.12 7.06 -27.28
C TYR A 73 0.16 8.57 -27.54
N CYS A 74 1.32 9.12 -27.88
CA CYS A 74 1.53 10.57 -27.99
C CYS A 74 1.84 11.06 -29.41
N GLY A 75 2.16 10.16 -30.34
CA GLY A 75 2.46 10.45 -31.74
C GLY A 75 3.91 10.84 -32.05
N THR A 76 4.79 10.89 -31.04
CA THR A 76 6.20 11.26 -31.19
C THR A 76 6.98 10.26 -32.03
N ILE A 77 7.87 10.75 -32.87
CA ILE A 77 8.82 9.93 -33.64
C ILE A 77 10.05 9.70 -32.77
N ASN A 78 10.43 8.45 -32.55
CA ASN A 78 11.58 8.05 -31.75
C ASN A 78 12.56 7.28 -32.62
N LEU A 79 13.83 7.68 -32.61
CA LEU A 79 14.92 6.97 -33.28
C LEU A 79 15.33 5.75 -32.47
N VAL A 80 15.67 4.65 -33.13
CA VAL A 80 16.07 3.38 -32.50
C VAL A 80 17.32 2.85 -33.18
N SER A 81 18.27 2.35 -32.40
CA SER A 81 19.48 1.70 -32.92
C SER A 81 19.16 0.26 -33.31
N LYS A 82 19.69 -0.25 -34.43
CA LYS A 82 19.38 -1.61 -34.91
C LYS A 82 19.78 -2.69 -33.91
N GLU A 83 20.81 -2.41 -33.12
CA GLU A 83 21.38 -3.29 -32.09
C GLU A 83 20.45 -3.46 -30.87
N GLN A 84 19.50 -2.54 -30.68
CA GLN A 84 18.55 -2.55 -29.57
C GLN A 84 17.24 -3.27 -29.92
N ILE A 85 17.05 -3.67 -31.18
CA ILE A 85 15.81 -4.28 -31.65
C ILE A 85 15.79 -5.76 -31.26
N ILE A 86 14.96 -6.10 -30.28
CA ILE A 86 14.68 -7.49 -29.90
C ILE A 86 13.45 -7.96 -30.67
N GLU A 87 13.43 -9.24 -31.03
CA GLU A 87 12.21 -9.88 -31.53
C GLU A 87 11.12 -9.91 -30.45
N THR A 88 9.97 -9.35 -30.82
CA THR A 88 8.64 -9.40 -30.19
C THR A 88 8.62 -9.50 -28.66
N ILE A 89 8.22 -8.40 -28.02
CA ILE A 89 8.02 -8.34 -26.58
C ILE A 89 6.54 -8.63 -26.30
N PRO A 90 6.20 -9.66 -25.49
CA PRO A 90 4.82 -9.91 -25.11
C PRO A 90 4.18 -8.71 -24.40
N ASP A 91 2.85 -8.68 -24.45
CA ASP A 91 1.95 -7.76 -23.74
C ASP A 91 2.08 -7.80 -22.21
N ASP A 92 2.75 -8.79 -21.61
CA ASP A 92 3.10 -8.83 -20.19
C ASP A 92 4.55 -9.28 -20.03
N SER A 93 5.44 -8.33 -19.77
CA SER A 93 6.89 -8.56 -19.73
C SER A 93 7.54 -7.89 -18.52
N ASP A 94 8.52 -8.57 -17.92
CA ASP A 94 9.37 -8.01 -16.87
C ASP A 94 10.75 -7.66 -17.43
N PHE A 95 11.25 -6.47 -17.09
CA PHE A 95 12.61 -6.03 -17.35
C PHE A 95 13.39 -5.98 -16.03
N ILE A 96 14.56 -6.59 -15.98
CA ILE A 96 15.48 -6.48 -14.84
C ILE A 96 16.34 -5.23 -15.09
N ILE A 97 16.07 -4.15 -14.35
CA ILE A 97 16.77 -2.88 -14.47
C ILE A 97 18.11 -2.92 -13.72
N LYS A 98 18.11 -3.54 -12.54
CA LYS A 98 19.31 -3.74 -11.72
C LYS A 98 19.23 -5.11 -11.08
N ASP A 99 20.20 -5.96 -11.39
CA ASP A 99 20.38 -7.24 -10.73
C ASP A 99 21.21 -7.06 -9.44
N ILE A 100 21.16 -8.06 -8.57
CA ILE A 100 22.01 -8.11 -7.38
C ILE A 100 23.30 -8.78 -7.82
N GLU A 101 24.42 -8.07 -7.73
CA GLU A 101 25.72 -8.71 -7.85
C GLU A 101 25.85 -9.75 -6.73
N PRO A 102 26.08 -11.04 -7.05
CA PRO A 102 26.33 -12.02 -6.00
C PRO A 102 27.60 -11.59 -5.25
N LYS A 103 27.48 -11.20 -3.99
CA LYS A 103 28.62 -11.13 -3.10
C LYS A 103 29.17 -12.55 -3.00
N GLU A 104 30.35 -12.79 -3.56
CA GLU A 104 31.07 -14.05 -3.40
C GLU A 104 31.53 -14.19 -1.94
N GLU A 105 30.61 -14.57 -1.05
CA GLU A 105 30.99 -15.17 0.22
C GLU A 105 31.01 -16.69 0.03
N LYS A 106 32.22 -17.25 0.10
CA LYS A 106 32.46 -18.69 0.20
C LYS A 106 31.79 -19.21 1.47
N ILE A 107 30.51 -19.55 1.39
CA ILE A 107 29.82 -20.33 2.42
C ILE A 107 29.74 -21.76 1.92
N GLU A 108 30.39 -22.66 2.65
CA GLU A 108 30.33 -24.10 2.43
C GLU A 108 28.88 -24.56 2.36
N LYS A 109 28.58 -25.34 1.32
CA LYS A 109 27.25 -25.92 1.07
C LYS A 109 26.79 -26.75 2.25
N ILE A 110 25.91 -26.19 3.08
CA ILE A 110 24.95 -26.96 3.87
C ILE A 110 23.57 -26.35 3.64
N THR A 111 22.76 -27.08 2.87
CA THR A 111 21.33 -26.86 2.54
C THR A 111 20.99 -25.60 1.74
N GLY A 112 20.32 -25.80 0.60
CA GLY A 112 19.97 -24.77 -0.38
C GLY A 112 18.90 -23.79 0.10
N VAL A 113 19.29 -22.88 0.99
CA VAL A 113 18.53 -21.67 1.31
C VAL A 113 19.35 -20.50 0.77
N SER A 114 18.81 -19.76 -0.22
CA SER A 114 19.39 -18.48 -0.60
C SER A 114 19.43 -17.59 0.63
N VAL A 115 20.62 -17.06 0.97
CA VAL A 115 20.77 -16.14 2.09
C VAL A 115 20.03 -14.85 1.71
N LYS A 116 18.76 -14.73 2.14
CA LYS A 116 18.04 -13.46 2.09
C LYS A 116 18.81 -12.46 2.94
N GLU A 117 19.05 -11.24 2.42
CA GLU A 117 19.53 -10.14 3.26
C GLU A 117 18.61 -10.02 4.49
N SER A 118 19.20 -10.00 5.69
CA SER A 118 18.42 -10.03 6.92
C SER A 118 17.62 -8.73 7.07
N GLU A 119 16.31 -8.78 6.90
CA GLU A 119 15.43 -7.64 7.17
C GLU A 119 15.50 -7.25 8.66
N LEU A 120 15.37 -5.95 8.94
CA LEU A 120 15.30 -5.42 10.30
C LEU A 120 13.85 -5.16 10.70
N TYR A 121 13.44 -5.73 11.83
CA TYR A 121 12.16 -5.47 12.47
C TYR A 121 12.36 -4.64 13.75
N ILE A 122 11.77 -3.45 13.80
CA ILE A 122 11.81 -2.59 14.98
C ILE A 122 10.41 -2.48 15.59
N SER A 123 10.28 -2.86 16.86
CA SER A 123 9.05 -2.61 17.63
C SER A 123 9.22 -1.33 18.44
N VAL A 124 8.32 -0.36 18.22
CA VAL A 124 8.30 0.93 18.92
C VAL A 124 7.06 0.95 19.81
N ILE A 125 7.26 0.87 21.11
CA ILE A 125 6.20 0.60 22.09
C ILE A 125 6.03 1.78 23.03
N ASP A 126 4.82 2.32 23.06
CA ASP A 126 4.40 3.25 24.09
C ASP A 126 4.29 2.52 25.44
N ILE A 127 5.07 2.99 26.41
CA ILE A 127 5.03 2.52 27.80
C ILE A 127 4.59 3.64 28.74
N SER A 128 3.84 4.61 28.25
CA SER A 128 3.29 5.70 29.06
C SER A 128 2.15 5.25 30.00
N GLY A 129 1.67 6.16 30.83
CA GLY A 129 0.76 5.84 31.94
C GLY A 129 -0.62 5.44 31.42
N SER A 130 -1.00 5.96 30.25
CA SER A 130 -2.22 5.56 29.55
C SER A 130 -2.19 4.10 29.12
N MET A 131 -1.01 3.57 28.80
CA MET A 131 -0.79 2.17 28.44
C MET A 131 -0.81 1.20 29.65
N SER A 132 -0.97 1.70 30.88
CA SER A 132 -0.95 0.86 32.08
C SER A 132 -2.07 -0.19 32.15
N GLY A 133 -1.90 -1.17 33.04
CA GLY A 133 -2.89 -2.22 33.28
C GLY A 133 -3.03 -3.22 32.12
N GLY A 134 -4.26 -3.45 31.67
CA GLY A 134 -4.57 -4.47 30.66
C GLY A 134 -3.97 -4.20 29.28
N LYS A 135 -3.79 -2.93 28.89
CA LYS A 135 -3.23 -2.54 27.58
C LYS A 135 -1.80 -3.04 27.41
N ILE A 136 -0.89 -2.69 28.34
CA ILE A 136 0.51 -3.12 28.25
C ILE A 136 0.66 -4.65 28.33
N GLU A 137 -0.16 -5.34 29.13
CA GLU A 137 -0.10 -6.80 29.22
C GLU A 137 -0.56 -7.48 27.91
N ALA A 138 -1.59 -6.93 27.25
CA ALA A 138 -1.99 -7.37 25.92
C ALA A 138 -0.86 -7.16 24.88
N VAL A 139 -0.18 -6.00 24.94
CA VAL A 139 0.96 -5.69 24.05
C VAL A 139 2.09 -6.68 24.25
N LYS A 140 2.49 -6.91 25.50
CA LYS A 140 3.54 -7.87 25.84
C LYS A 140 3.21 -9.26 25.30
N LYS A 141 1.99 -9.74 25.53
CA LYS A 141 1.54 -11.05 25.07
C LYS A 141 1.64 -11.17 23.55
N SER A 142 1.12 -10.19 22.83
CA SER A 142 1.07 -10.18 21.36
C SER A 142 2.47 -10.07 20.74
N LEU A 143 3.36 -9.29 21.33
CA LEU A 143 4.75 -9.17 20.87
C LEU A 143 5.57 -10.43 21.17
N ILE A 144 5.38 -11.05 22.33
CA ILE A 144 5.99 -12.36 22.66
C ILE A 144 5.55 -13.41 21.65
N GLN A 145 4.27 -13.45 21.30
CA GLN A 145 3.78 -14.38 20.27
C GLN A 145 4.40 -14.06 18.91
N THR A 146 4.59 -12.78 18.59
CA THR A 146 5.27 -12.35 17.36
C THR A 146 6.70 -12.83 17.29
N LEU A 147 7.48 -12.69 18.35
CA LEU A 147 8.85 -13.22 18.38
C LEU A 147 8.90 -14.75 18.25
N LYS A 148 7.96 -15.47 18.87
CA LYS A 148 7.85 -16.93 18.73
C LYS A 148 7.56 -17.35 17.29
N ASP A 149 6.65 -16.65 16.62
CA ASP A 149 6.30 -16.94 15.23
C ASP A 149 7.47 -16.60 14.28
N TYR A 150 8.16 -15.48 14.50
CA TYR A 150 9.36 -15.11 13.72
C TYR A 150 10.51 -16.09 13.96
N LYS A 151 10.70 -16.59 15.18
CA LYS A 151 11.70 -17.62 15.48
C LYS A 151 11.53 -18.86 14.61
N ILE A 152 10.30 -19.20 14.24
CA ILE A 152 9.97 -20.36 13.40
C ILE A 152 10.02 -20.01 11.92
N ASN A 153 9.40 -18.90 11.52
CA ASN A 153 9.12 -18.61 10.11
C ASN A 153 10.13 -17.64 9.45
N ALA A 154 10.87 -16.87 10.25
CA ALA A 154 11.76 -15.80 9.80
C ALA A 154 12.95 -15.61 10.77
N ALA A 155 13.62 -16.72 11.12
CA ALA A 155 14.65 -16.75 12.16
C ALA A 155 15.82 -15.78 11.92
N MET A 156 16.14 -15.48 10.66
CA MET A 156 17.24 -14.59 10.28
C MET A 156 16.92 -13.10 10.44
N THR A 157 15.64 -12.73 10.63
CA THR A 157 15.23 -11.34 10.82
C THR A 157 15.92 -10.76 12.05
N LYS A 158 16.45 -9.55 11.92
CA LYS A 158 17.07 -8.79 13.02
C LYS A 158 15.98 -8.06 13.81
N PHE A 159 16.17 -7.91 15.12
CA PHE A 159 15.17 -7.27 15.97
C PHE A 159 15.76 -6.22 16.90
N ILE A 160 15.09 -5.08 16.97
CA ILE A 160 15.39 -3.98 17.90
C ILE A 160 14.09 -3.58 18.59
N LEU A 161 14.19 -3.29 19.88
CA LEU A 161 13.08 -2.80 20.68
C LEU A 161 13.34 -1.35 21.07
N ILE A 162 12.35 -0.49 20.87
CA ILE A 162 12.34 0.88 21.36
C ILE A 162 11.10 1.03 22.23
N ALA A 163 11.28 1.31 23.51
CA ALA A 163 10.19 1.67 24.40
C ALA A 163 10.24 3.17 24.67
N PHE A 164 9.10 3.84 24.81
CA PHE A 164 9.11 5.28 25.05
C PHE A 164 8.03 5.75 26.02
N GLU A 165 8.37 6.80 26.76
CA GLU A 165 7.48 7.62 27.58
C GLU A 165 7.90 9.09 27.37
N SER A 166 8.13 9.93 28.39
CA SER A 166 8.86 11.20 28.26
C SER A 166 10.29 11.06 27.69
N SER A 167 10.91 9.88 27.83
CA SER A 167 12.22 9.52 27.27
C SER A 167 12.12 8.34 26.30
N VAL A 168 13.16 8.12 25.50
CA VAL A 168 13.26 6.99 24.57
C VAL A 168 14.28 5.98 25.09
N TYR A 169 13.84 4.75 25.35
CA TYR A 169 14.65 3.61 25.78
C TYR A 169 14.95 2.73 24.58
N TYR A 170 16.19 2.77 24.13
CA TYR A 170 16.66 2.05 22.95
C TYR A 170 17.37 0.77 23.36
N TYR A 171 16.81 -0.39 22.97
CA TYR A 171 17.39 -1.70 23.20
C TYR A 171 17.96 -2.23 21.89
N LEU A 172 19.29 -2.12 21.72
CA LEU A 172 19.99 -2.69 20.57
C LEU A 172 20.06 -4.22 20.66
N ARG A 173 20.25 -4.73 21.88
CA ARG A 173 20.34 -6.16 22.21
C ARG A 173 19.64 -6.44 23.54
N HIS A 174 19.23 -7.70 23.75
CA HIS A 174 18.52 -8.10 24.96
C HIS A 174 19.41 -8.28 26.19
N ASP A 175 20.72 -8.48 25.99
CA ASP A 175 21.72 -8.73 27.03
C ASP A 175 22.43 -7.45 27.49
N GLN A 176 22.02 -6.31 26.92
CA GLN A 176 22.53 -4.98 27.25
C GLN A 176 21.45 -4.15 27.91
N ASN A 177 21.89 -3.17 28.71
CA ASN A 177 20.98 -2.17 29.25
C ASN A 177 20.47 -1.28 28.11
N SER A 178 19.24 -0.79 28.24
CA SER A 178 18.73 0.22 27.32
C SER A 178 19.54 1.51 27.40
N ILE A 179 19.74 2.13 26.25
CA ILE A 179 20.24 3.49 26.14
C ILE A 179 19.04 4.42 26.32
N ASN A 180 19.12 5.31 27.30
CA ASN A 180 18.08 6.30 27.56
C ASN A 180 18.43 7.63 26.88
N PHE A 181 17.56 8.10 25.99
CA PHE A 181 17.60 9.42 25.41
C PHE A 181 16.49 10.30 25.98
N SER A 182 16.85 11.42 26.60
CA SER A 182 15.91 12.32 27.28
C SER A 182 16.33 13.79 27.18
N GLY A 183 15.44 14.70 27.58
CA GLY A 183 15.72 16.13 27.64
C GLY A 183 15.73 16.82 26.27
N GLU A 184 16.55 17.86 26.13
CA GLU A 184 16.56 18.77 24.97
C GLU A 184 16.91 18.07 23.65
N ILE A 185 17.62 16.93 23.70
CA ILE A 185 18.02 16.20 22.50
C ILE A 185 16.80 15.73 21.69
N LEU A 186 15.68 15.45 22.35
CA LEU A 186 14.44 14.99 21.72
C LEU A 186 13.77 16.05 20.84
N PHE A 187 14.26 17.29 20.88
CA PHE A 187 13.79 18.42 20.06
C PHE A 187 14.69 18.70 18.85
N SER A 188 15.76 17.93 18.63
CA SER A 188 16.73 18.12 17.54
C SER A 188 16.98 16.85 16.75
N LYS A 189 16.58 16.83 15.47
CA LYS A 189 16.85 15.69 14.55
C LYS A 189 18.35 15.40 14.45
N ASP A 190 19.16 16.44 14.24
CA ASP A 190 20.62 16.29 14.13
C ASP A 190 21.23 15.82 15.46
N GLY A 191 20.73 16.33 16.58
CA GLY A 191 21.13 15.90 17.92
C GLY A 191 20.86 14.42 18.14
N MET A 192 19.63 13.96 17.87
CA MET A 192 19.25 12.54 18.00
C MET A 192 20.04 11.64 17.05
N LYS A 193 20.22 12.03 15.80
CA LYS A 193 21.00 11.23 14.84
C LYS A 193 22.46 11.10 15.27
N LYS A 194 23.05 12.18 15.78
CA LYS A 194 24.42 12.16 16.30
C LYS A 194 24.55 11.27 17.54
N SER A 195 23.67 11.42 18.54
CA SER A 195 23.74 10.60 19.75
C SER A 195 23.53 9.11 19.47
N LEU A 196 22.61 8.78 18.56
CA LEU A 196 22.40 7.39 18.13
C LEU A 196 23.65 6.83 17.45
N LYS A 197 24.27 7.60 16.54
CA LYS A 197 25.49 7.18 15.84
C LYS A 197 26.65 6.97 16.81
N ASP A 198 26.86 7.89 17.74
CA ASP A 198 27.94 7.79 18.73
C ASP A 198 27.77 6.57 19.64
N THR A 199 26.52 6.17 19.90
CA THR A 199 26.18 4.99 20.69
C THR A 199 26.38 3.69 19.89
N ILE A 200 25.87 3.62 18.66
CA ILE A 200 25.97 2.43 17.80
C ILE A 200 27.40 2.16 17.35
N ASN A 201 28.24 3.20 17.18
CA ASN A 201 29.65 3.00 16.82
C ASN A 201 30.44 2.23 17.91
N GLN A 202 29.90 2.10 19.12
CA GLN A 202 30.51 1.33 20.20
C GLN A 202 30.11 -0.16 20.17
N ASP A 203 28.97 -0.49 19.55
CA ASP A 203 28.51 -1.86 19.31
C ASP A 203 27.55 -1.90 18.11
N THR A 204 27.96 -2.57 17.03
CA THR A 204 27.18 -2.69 15.80
C THR A 204 26.48 -4.04 15.65
N GLN A 205 26.61 -4.95 16.63
CA GLN A 205 26.09 -6.30 16.50
C GLN A 205 24.59 -6.34 16.80
N VAL A 206 23.77 -6.48 15.75
CA VAL A 206 22.35 -6.78 15.89
C VAL A 206 22.13 -8.29 15.81
N GLY A 207 21.51 -8.87 16.82
CA GLY A 207 21.17 -10.29 16.83
C GLY A 207 19.96 -10.64 15.99
N SER A 208 19.93 -11.88 15.49
CA SER A 208 18.74 -12.44 14.84
C SER A 208 17.69 -12.86 15.87
N ILE A 209 16.41 -12.86 15.47
CA ILE A 209 15.32 -13.36 16.32
C ILE A 209 15.54 -14.85 16.64
N GLY A 210 16.02 -15.64 15.69
CA GLY A 210 16.30 -17.06 15.89
C GLY A 210 17.23 -17.32 17.07
N GLU A 211 18.30 -16.53 17.17
CA GLU A 211 19.30 -16.62 18.25
C GLU A 211 18.79 -16.02 19.56
N PHE A 212 18.13 -14.87 19.50
CA PHE A 212 17.91 -14.01 20.68
C PHE A 212 16.46 -13.94 21.18
N ALA A 213 15.53 -14.71 20.59
CA ALA A 213 14.11 -14.67 20.93
C ALA A 213 13.83 -14.81 22.45
N GLU A 214 14.47 -15.75 23.14
CA GLU A 214 14.22 -15.96 24.58
C GLU A 214 14.67 -14.76 25.43
N GLY A 215 15.81 -14.16 25.06
CA GLY A 215 16.31 -12.94 25.68
C GLY A 215 15.34 -11.78 25.49
N TRP A 216 14.88 -11.55 24.25
CA TRP A 216 13.88 -10.52 23.96
C TRP A 216 12.55 -10.75 24.67
N ILE A 217 12.08 -12.00 24.75
CA ILE A 217 10.87 -12.36 25.51
C ILE A 217 11.03 -11.97 26.99
N SER A 218 12.22 -12.17 27.56
CA SER A 218 12.51 -11.75 28.94
C SER A 218 12.43 -10.23 29.10
N VAL A 219 13.04 -9.46 28.20
CA VAL A 219 12.99 -7.99 28.21
C VAL A 219 11.54 -7.50 28.12
N ILE A 220 10.75 -8.05 27.19
CA ILE A 220 9.35 -7.64 26.97
C ILE A 220 8.47 -7.92 28.20
N LYS A 221 8.62 -9.08 28.84
CA LYS A 221 7.89 -9.41 30.08
C LYS A 221 8.11 -8.37 31.18
N ASN A 222 9.32 -7.80 31.23
CA ASN A 222 9.74 -6.85 32.25
C ASN A 222 9.41 -5.38 31.94
N LEU A 223 8.84 -5.07 30.77
CA LEU A 223 8.39 -3.70 30.46
C LEU A 223 7.36 -3.22 31.50
N ARG A 224 7.40 -1.93 31.86
CA ARG A 224 6.49 -1.32 32.84
C ARG A 224 6.00 0.01 32.31
N SER A 225 4.77 0.38 32.67
CA SER A 225 4.22 1.69 32.37
C SER A 225 4.87 2.78 33.24
N MET A 226 5.14 3.93 32.64
CA MET A 226 5.77 5.16 33.19
C MET A 226 5.01 6.39 32.68
N ASP A 227 5.42 7.65 32.91
CA ASP A 227 4.58 8.84 32.61
C ASP A 227 5.00 9.63 31.32
N MET A 228 4.03 10.18 30.58
CA MET A 228 4.15 10.97 29.29
C MET A 228 4.60 10.21 28.01
N THR A 229 4.58 10.86 26.83
CA THR A 229 4.62 10.20 25.49
C THR A 229 5.48 10.93 24.43
N ALA A 230 6.71 10.45 24.17
CA ALA A 230 7.69 10.96 23.19
C ALA A 230 7.69 10.14 21.88
N LEU A 231 6.53 10.08 21.22
CA LEU A 231 6.30 9.25 20.02
C LEU A 231 7.17 9.68 18.82
N GLY A 232 7.20 10.97 18.49
CA GLY A 232 7.96 11.49 17.34
C GLY A 232 9.46 11.19 17.44
N PRO A 233 10.12 11.46 18.58
CA PRO A 233 11.51 11.07 18.81
C PRO A 233 11.74 9.56 18.70
N ALA A 234 10.88 8.73 19.31
CA ALA A 234 11.01 7.27 19.26
C ALA A 234 10.96 6.74 17.83
N LEU A 235 10.02 7.26 17.02
CA LEU A 235 9.90 6.91 15.61
C LEU A 235 11.13 7.37 14.80
N TYR A 236 11.65 8.57 15.07
CA TYR A 236 12.85 9.07 14.38
C TYR A 236 14.10 8.23 14.69
N TYR A 237 14.28 7.80 15.94
CA TYR A 237 15.37 6.87 16.30
C TYR A 237 15.22 5.52 15.58
N ALA A 238 13.99 4.99 15.48
CA ALA A 238 13.72 3.76 14.74
C ALA A 238 14.15 3.88 13.27
N ILE A 239 13.77 4.98 12.59
CA ILE A 239 14.10 5.19 11.18
C ILE A 239 15.59 5.44 10.98
N SER A 240 16.20 6.27 11.82
CA SER A 240 17.63 6.58 11.76
C SER A 240 18.50 5.34 11.98
N THR A 241 18.00 4.34 12.71
CA THR A 241 18.67 3.05 12.92
C THR A 241 18.95 2.33 11.60
N PHE A 242 18.00 2.33 10.65
CA PHE A 242 18.19 1.71 9.34
C PHE A 242 19.36 2.34 8.58
N GLU A 243 19.41 3.68 8.56
CA GLU A 243 20.47 4.42 7.89
C GLU A 243 21.84 4.19 8.55
N ILE A 244 21.91 4.22 9.88
CA ILE A 244 23.18 4.11 10.63
C ILE A 244 23.76 2.70 10.56
N LEU A 245 22.92 1.67 10.67
CA LEU A 245 23.34 0.27 10.61
C LEU A 245 23.45 -0.27 9.18
N GLY A 246 23.04 0.52 8.18
CA GLY A 246 23.13 0.15 6.77
C GLY A 246 22.14 -0.92 6.33
N PHE A 247 20.98 -1.02 6.98
CA PHE A 247 19.92 -1.94 6.53
C PHE A 247 19.20 -1.36 5.30
N PRO A 248 19.07 -2.13 4.21
CA PRO A 248 18.48 -1.63 2.97
C PRO A 248 16.96 -1.52 3.01
N SER A 249 16.29 -2.22 3.94
CA SER A 249 14.85 -2.17 4.14
C SER A 249 14.43 -2.81 5.47
N GLY A 250 13.16 -2.63 5.85
CA GLY A 250 12.53 -3.42 6.90
C GLY A 250 11.20 -2.85 7.39
N ARG A 251 10.83 -3.20 8.62
CA ARG A 251 9.51 -2.90 9.18
C ARG A 251 9.61 -2.26 10.55
N ILE A 252 8.77 -1.26 10.78
CA ILE A 252 8.52 -0.64 12.08
C ILE A 252 7.06 -0.94 12.46
N THR A 253 6.83 -1.47 13.65
CA THR A 253 5.49 -1.50 14.25
C THR A 253 5.46 -0.52 15.41
N LEU A 254 4.68 0.55 15.26
CA LEU A 254 4.43 1.55 16.27
C LEU A 254 3.15 1.20 17.04
N LEU A 255 3.25 1.03 18.35
CA LEU A 255 2.12 0.87 19.24
C LEU A 255 1.98 2.12 20.10
N THR A 256 0.78 2.68 20.14
CA THR A 256 0.46 3.88 20.92
C THR A 256 -0.99 3.84 21.38
N ASP A 257 -1.31 4.49 22.50
CA ASP A 257 -2.69 4.77 22.91
C ASP A 257 -3.00 6.27 23.06
N GLY A 258 -2.05 7.14 22.71
CA GLY A 258 -2.14 8.56 23.03
C GLY A 258 -1.51 9.52 22.01
N LEU A 259 -1.67 10.81 22.27
CA LEU A 259 -1.07 11.91 21.52
C LEU A 259 0.41 12.03 21.84
N ALA A 260 1.23 12.18 20.81
CA ALA A 260 2.61 12.64 20.96
C ALA A 260 2.59 13.99 21.68
N ASN A 261 3.17 14.10 22.87
CA ASN A 261 3.15 15.32 23.68
C ASN A 261 4.55 15.81 24.09
N GLN A 262 5.60 15.07 23.73
CA GLN A 262 6.99 15.40 24.03
C GLN A 262 7.90 15.29 22.79
N GLY A 263 8.82 16.25 22.65
CA GLY A 263 9.82 16.28 21.58
C GLY A 263 9.30 16.75 20.21
N ILE A 264 10.09 16.48 19.15
CA ILE A 264 9.65 16.76 17.77
C ILE A 264 8.43 15.92 17.39
N GLY A 265 7.57 16.42 16.49
CA GLY A 265 6.36 15.70 16.09
C GLY A 265 5.28 15.67 17.18
N ASN A 266 5.31 16.63 18.11
CA ASN A 266 4.29 16.85 19.13
C ASN A 266 2.93 17.14 18.48
N LEU A 267 1.96 16.25 18.71
CA LEU A 267 0.59 16.30 18.21
C LEU A 267 -0.37 16.99 19.20
N SER A 268 0.10 17.40 20.38
CA SER A 268 -0.66 18.26 21.29
C SER A 268 -0.65 19.71 20.82
N GLY A 269 -1.81 20.18 20.33
CA GLY A 269 -2.03 21.53 19.80
C GLY A 269 -2.02 21.63 18.27
N THR A 270 -2.52 22.75 17.72
CA THR A 270 -2.55 23.04 16.28
C THR A 270 -1.17 23.51 15.78
N SER A 271 -0.16 22.65 15.87
CA SER A 271 1.18 22.99 15.37
C SER A 271 1.35 22.48 13.92
N ILE A 272 1.48 23.41 12.98
CA ILE A 272 1.83 23.12 11.56
C ILE A 272 3.15 22.32 11.46
N GLY A 273 4.01 22.41 12.48
CA GLY A 273 5.27 21.68 12.55
C GLY A 273 5.12 20.16 12.69
N ALA A 274 4.04 19.66 13.29
CA ALA A 274 3.85 18.22 13.47
C ALA A 274 3.52 17.52 12.16
N GLU A 275 2.58 18.04 11.36
CA GLU A 275 2.23 17.47 10.06
C GLU A 275 3.45 17.40 9.14
N LYS A 276 4.18 18.51 9.03
CA LYS A 276 5.40 18.58 8.22
C LYS A 276 6.45 17.57 8.69
N PHE A 277 6.59 17.36 10.00
CA PHE A 277 7.50 16.35 10.53
C PHE A 277 7.11 14.93 10.05
N TYR A 278 5.83 14.53 10.18
CA TYR A 278 5.42 13.19 9.74
C TYR A 278 5.46 13.00 8.22
N GLU A 279 5.28 14.06 7.43
CA GLU A 279 5.52 14.05 5.98
C GLU A 279 7.01 13.83 5.65
N GLU A 280 7.93 14.56 6.29
CA GLU A 280 9.38 14.36 6.13
C GLU A 280 9.82 12.95 6.55
N ILE A 281 9.22 12.42 7.62
CA ILE A 281 9.44 11.05 8.10
C ILE A 281 8.93 10.02 7.08
N ALA A 282 7.77 10.24 6.48
CA ALA A 282 7.23 9.39 5.43
C ALA A 282 8.15 9.33 4.20
N ASP A 283 8.67 10.48 3.77
CA ASP A 283 9.64 10.55 2.67
C ASP A 283 10.94 9.80 2.99
N LEU A 284 11.43 9.94 4.23
CA LEU A 284 12.62 9.23 4.68
C LEU A 284 12.40 7.71 4.73
N CYS A 285 11.25 7.26 5.23
CA CYS A 285 10.88 5.84 5.21
C CYS A 285 10.83 5.29 3.78
N ASN A 286 10.22 6.02 2.85
CA ASN A 286 10.18 5.63 1.43
C ASN A 286 11.57 5.53 0.81
N LYS A 287 12.47 6.48 1.12
CA LYS A 287 13.86 6.44 0.65
C LYS A 287 14.63 5.22 1.18
N LEU A 288 14.32 4.78 2.39
CA LEU A 288 14.98 3.65 3.07
C LEU A 288 14.20 2.34 2.94
N ASN A 289 13.15 2.28 2.10
CA ASN A 289 12.27 1.11 1.95
C ASN A 289 11.74 0.57 3.29
N ILE A 290 11.40 1.48 4.21
CA ILE A 290 10.86 1.16 5.54
C ILE A 290 9.35 1.22 5.49
N LEU A 291 8.73 0.15 5.96
CA LEU A 291 7.30 0.12 6.21
C LEU A 291 6.99 0.48 7.66
N VAL A 292 5.96 1.31 7.87
CA VAL A 292 5.49 1.65 9.22
C VAL A 292 4.04 1.20 9.39
N ASP A 293 3.82 0.21 10.27
CA ASP A 293 2.51 -0.16 10.79
C ASP A 293 2.23 0.61 12.08
N VAL A 294 1.00 1.09 12.26
CA VAL A 294 0.56 1.84 13.44
C VAL A 294 -0.61 1.13 14.08
N VAL A 295 -0.46 0.73 15.34
CA VAL A 295 -1.49 0.08 16.15
C VAL A 295 -1.88 1.01 17.28
N GLY A 296 -3.05 1.64 17.13
CA GLY A 296 -3.70 2.41 18.16
C GLY A 296 -4.50 1.53 19.11
N VAL A 297 -4.22 1.59 20.41
CA VAL A 297 -4.99 0.87 21.44
C VAL A 297 -5.96 1.83 22.10
N SER A 298 -7.25 1.52 22.07
CA SER A 298 -8.30 2.29 22.74
C SER A 298 -8.97 1.46 23.84
N SER A 299 -9.47 2.13 24.88
CA SER A 299 -10.35 1.56 25.89
C SER A 299 -11.69 2.30 25.92
N SER A 300 -12.72 1.61 26.43
CA SER A 300 -14.06 2.18 26.57
C SER A 300 -14.03 3.46 27.40
N GLY A 301 -14.45 4.58 26.82
CA GLY A 301 -14.45 5.89 27.47
C GLY A 301 -13.21 6.75 27.21
N ASP A 302 -12.23 6.26 26.44
CA ASP A 302 -11.11 7.08 25.97
C ASP A 302 -11.63 8.14 24.99
N ASN A 303 -11.55 9.41 25.39
CA ASN A 303 -11.85 10.57 24.52
C ASN A 303 -10.59 11.19 23.91
N ASN A 304 -9.42 10.57 24.11
CA ASN A 304 -8.16 11.10 23.62
C ASN A 304 -8.04 10.84 22.12
N GLU A 305 -8.03 11.91 21.31
CA GLU A 305 -7.77 11.80 19.88
C GLU A 305 -6.31 11.40 19.66
N MET A 306 -6.03 10.15 19.29
CA MET A 306 -4.66 9.60 19.22
C MET A 306 -3.78 10.12 18.06
N GLY A 307 -4.19 11.21 17.39
CA GLY A 307 -3.50 11.74 16.22
C GLY A 307 -3.39 10.75 15.04
N LEU A 308 -4.24 9.71 15.02
CA LEU A 308 -4.17 8.65 14.00
C LEU A 308 -4.45 9.14 12.59
N GLN A 309 -5.06 10.32 12.41
CA GLN A 309 -5.20 10.94 11.09
C GLN A 309 -3.83 11.34 10.50
N THR A 310 -2.94 11.87 11.33
CA THR A 310 -1.58 12.25 10.92
C THR A 310 -0.70 11.01 10.72
N LEU A 311 -0.78 10.05 11.64
CA LEU A 311 -0.08 8.77 11.52
C LEU A 311 -0.62 7.91 10.36
N GLY A 312 -1.90 8.08 10.01
CA GLY A 312 -2.52 7.46 8.84
C GLY A 312 -1.80 7.85 7.56
N LYS A 313 -1.47 9.14 7.38
CA LYS A 313 -0.68 9.63 6.23
C LYS A 313 0.69 8.92 6.13
N LEU A 314 1.35 8.66 7.26
CA LEU A 314 2.61 7.91 7.29
C LEU A 314 2.43 6.46 6.82
N THR A 315 1.39 5.77 7.31
CA THR A 315 1.07 4.41 6.84
C THR A 315 0.59 4.37 5.39
N ASP A 316 -0.01 5.46 4.88
CA ASP A 316 -0.34 5.69 3.47
C ASP A 316 0.89 5.78 2.60
N ALA A 317 1.84 6.63 2.96
CA ALA A 317 3.04 6.84 2.20
C ALA A 317 3.96 5.61 2.17
N THR A 318 4.07 4.88 3.29
CA THR A 318 5.06 3.78 3.45
C THR A 318 4.54 2.39 3.07
N GLY A 319 3.22 2.26 2.90
CA GLY A 319 2.62 0.96 2.59
C GLY A 319 2.18 0.13 3.81
N GLY A 320 2.34 0.65 5.03
CA GLY A 320 1.90 -0.04 6.24
C GLY A 320 0.40 0.11 6.52
N LYS A 321 -0.06 -0.40 7.66
CA LYS A 321 -1.47 -0.42 8.07
C LYS A 321 -1.72 0.40 9.33
N LEU A 322 -2.87 1.05 9.38
CA LEU A 322 -3.39 1.73 10.57
C LEU A 322 -4.49 0.87 11.22
N PHE A 323 -4.30 0.53 12.48
CA PHE A 323 -5.29 -0.18 13.29
C PHE A 323 -5.73 0.71 14.46
N LEU A 324 -7.01 0.66 14.79
CA LEU A 324 -7.54 1.11 16.07
C LEU A 324 -8.30 -0.07 16.68
N ILE A 325 -7.84 -0.53 17.83
CA ILE A 325 -8.29 -1.79 18.45
C ILE A 325 -8.56 -1.64 19.94
N THR A 326 -9.30 -2.59 20.50
CA THR A 326 -9.34 -2.83 21.95
C THR A 326 -8.24 -3.83 22.36
N SER A 327 -8.05 -4.02 23.67
CA SER A 327 -7.06 -4.97 24.18
C SER A 327 -7.38 -6.43 23.80
N GLU A 328 -8.66 -6.77 23.63
CA GLU A 328 -9.12 -8.11 23.25
C GLU A 328 -8.84 -8.45 21.78
N GLU A 329 -8.80 -7.43 20.91
CA GLU A 329 -8.59 -7.58 19.46
C GLU A 329 -7.10 -7.66 19.08
N MET A 330 -6.20 -7.44 20.03
CA MET A 330 -4.77 -7.27 19.78
C MET A 330 -4.10 -8.50 19.16
N GLU A 331 -4.37 -9.70 19.66
CA GLU A 331 -3.77 -10.91 19.11
C GLU A 331 -4.20 -11.15 17.65
N ALA A 332 -5.44 -10.81 17.30
CA ALA A 332 -5.93 -10.96 15.93
C ALA A 332 -5.19 -10.01 14.96
N VAL A 333 -5.00 -8.75 15.36
CA VAL A 333 -4.27 -7.76 14.54
C VAL A 333 -2.79 -8.11 14.43
N PHE A 334 -2.14 -8.52 15.52
CA PHE A 334 -0.76 -8.98 15.44
C PHE A 334 -0.63 -10.25 14.59
N GLY A 335 -1.61 -11.16 14.62
CA GLY A 335 -1.69 -12.29 13.70
C GLY A 335 -1.71 -11.86 12.24
N GLU A 336 -2.48 -10.83 11.91
CA GLU A 336 -2.53 -10.25 10.56
C GLU A 336 -1.19 -9.62 10.15
N LEU A 337 -0.56 -8.85 11.04
CA LEU A 337 0.75 -8.23 10.80
C LEU A 337 1.82 -9.30 10.51
N ARG A 338 1.81 -10.42 11.23
CA ARG A 338 2.75 -11.55 11.06
C ARG A 338 2.62 -12.23 9.70
N GLN A 339 1.42 -12.29 9.16
CA GLN A 339 1.14 -12.93 7.87
C GLN A 339 1.31 -11.99 6.67
N THR A 340 1.52 -10.70 6.92
CA THR A 340 1.61 -9.70 5.85
C THR A 340 2.97 -9.82 5.15
N ASN A 341 2.96 -10.40 3.95
CA ASN A 341 4.12 -10.46 3.06
C ASN A 341 4.03 -9.38 1.98
N TYR A 342 5.18 -8.80 1.66
CA TYR A 342 5.29 -7.84 0.56
C TYR A 342 5.45 -8.56 -0.77
N VAL A 343 5.03 -7.89 -1.84
CA VAL A 343 5.22 -8.36 -3.20
C VAL A 343 6.08 -7.41 -4.03
N GLY A 344 6.30 -6.19 -3.53
CA GLY A 344 7.25 -5.23 -4.08
C GLY A 344 7.50 -4.08 -3.11
N LYS A 345 8.73 -3.55 -3.14
CA LYS A 345 9.18 -2.33 -2.43
C LYS A 345 9.54 -1.24 -3.46
N ASP A 346 9.68 0.03 -3.04
CA ASP A 346 9.87 1.20 -3.93
C ASP A 346 8.93 1.19 -5.16
N VAL A 347 7.65 0.89 -4.93
CA VAL A 347 6.71 0.67 -6.04
C VAL A 347 6.30 2.00 -6.67
N LYS A 348 6.60 2.15 -7.95
CA LYS A 348 6.18 3.27 -8.79
C LYS A 348 5.31 2.75 -9.92
N ILE A 349 4.15 3.39 -10.11
CA ILE A 349 3.18 3.00 -11.14
C ILE A 349 3.07 4.14 -12.12
N LYS A 350 3.12 3.81 -13.41
CA LYS A 350 2.82 4.74 -14.47
C LYS A 350 1.78 4.17 -15.42
N ILE A 351 0.71 4.92 -15.64
CA ILE A 351 -0.35 4.57 -16.58
C ILE A 351 -0.25 5.48 -17.78
N ILE A 352 -0.17 4.89 -18.97
CA ILE A 352 0.00 5.62 -20.21
C ILE A 352 -1.21 5.36 -21.11
N THR A 353 -1.93 6.44 -21.39
CA THR A 353 -3.09 6.48 -22.28
C THR A 353 -2.80 7.41 -23.47
N PRO A 354 -3.60 7.33 -24.55
CA PRO A 354 -3.56 8.33 -25.61
C PRO A 354 -4.00 9.70 -25.11
N LYS A 355 -3.55 10.78 -25.76
CA LYS A 355 -3.81 12.19 -25.35
C LYS A 355 -5.29 12.55 -25.17
N ASP A 356 -6.20 11.81 -25.79
CA ASP A 356 -7.64 12.05 -25.73
C ASP A 356 -8.34 11.35 -24.54
N ILE A 357 -7.59 10.62 -23.70
CA ILE A 357 -8.10 9.90 -22.53
C ILE A 357 -7.35 10.36 -21.28
N GLU A 358 -8.08 10.90 -20.32
CA GLU A 358 -7.55 11.27 -19.01
C GLU A 358 -7.85 10.22 -17.95
N ILE A 359 -7.08 10.27 -16.87
CA ILE A 359 -7.37 9.52 -15.65
C ILE A 359 -8.14 10.47 -14.73
N LYS A 360 -9.42 10.15 -14.51
CA LYS A 360 -10.34 10.99 -13.76
C LYS A 360 -10.19 10.80 -12.26
N GLU A 361 -10.18 9.56 -11.79
CA GLU A 361 -10.10 9.21 -10.37
C GLU A 361 -9.24 7.96 -10.20
N ILE A 362 -8.49 7.91 -9.09
CA ILE A 362 -7.78 6.71 -8.64
C ILE A 362 -8.21 6.43 -7.19
N THR A 363 -8.43 5.17 -6.85
CA THR A 363 -8.75 4.71 -5.49
C THR A 363 -7.96 3.45 -5.14
N GLY A 364 -7.94 3.09 -3.86
CA GLY A 364 -7.32 1.86 -3.38
C GLY A 364 -6.05 2.14 -2.57
N ALA A 365 -4.95 1.51 -2.98
CA ALA A 365 -3.62 1.74 -2.41
C ALA A 365 -3.15 3.20 -2.49
N PHE A 366 -3.76 4.00 -3.37
CA PHE A 366 -3.62 5.45 -3.46
C PHE A 366 -4.97 6.03 -3.89
N SER A 367 -5.30 7.22 -3.39
CA SER A 367 -6.57 7.88 -3.71
C SER A 367 -6.35 9.31 -4.19
N SER A 368 -6.85 9.64 -5.37
CA SER A 368 -6.89 11.01 -5.88
C SER A 368 -8.08 11.22 -6.81
N LYS A 369 -8.78 12.35 -6.63
CA LYS A 369 -9.92 12.79 -7.47
C LYS A 369 -9.50 13.58 -8.71
N SER A 370 -8.20 13.87 -8.86
CA SER A 370 -7.66 14.56 -10.04
C SER A 370 -6.19 14.20 -10.21
N VAL A 371 -5.89 13.52 -11.30
CA VAL A 371 -4.55 13.00 -11.58
C VAL A 371 -3.89 13.89 -12.62
N LYS A 372 -3.00 14.77 -12.18
CA LYS A 372 -2.19 15.63 -13.08
C LYS A 372 -0.94 14.92 -13.57
N GLU A 373 -0.36 14.07 -12.73
CA GLU A 373 0.85 13.30 -13.03
C GLU A 373 0.51 11.81 -13.08
N PRO A 374 0.86 11.11 -14.17
CA PRO A 374 0.50 9.70 -14.35
C PRO A 374 1.38 8.74 -13.53
N GLU A 375 2.40 9.26 -12.84
CA GLU A 375 3.30 8.47 -11.99
C GLU A 375 2.88 8.54 -10.52
N LEU A 376 2.69 7.38 -9.90
CA LEU A 376 2.27 7.22 -8.52
C LEU A 376 3.36 6.50 -7.75
N LYS A 377 3.70 7.00 -6.55
CA LYS A 377 4.63 6.34 -5.63
C LYS A 377 3.83 5.71 -4.49
N LEU A 378 3.96 4.40 -4.30
CA LEU A 378 3.17 3.64 -3.33
C LEU A 378 3.99 3.08 -2.15
N GLY A 379 5.31 3.26 -2.14
CA GLY A 379 6.19 2.66 -1.14
C GLY A 379 6.18 1.13 -1.27
N ALA A 380 5.93 0.41 -0.18
CA ALA A 380 5.75 -1.04 -0.21
C ALA A 380 4.30 -1.44 -0.52
N VAL A 381 4.13 -2.54 -1.26
CA VAL A 381 2.80 -3.12 -1.53
C VAL A 381 2.73 -4.58 -1.11
N THR A 382 1.56 -4.99 -0.65
CA THR A 382 1.25 -6.36 -0.19
C THR A 382 0.31 -7.05 -1.18
N GLU A 383 0.15 -8.36 -1.05
CA GLU A 383 -0.75 -9.16 -1.90
C GLU A 383 -2.20 -8.66 -1.88
N SER A 384 -2.63 -8.14 -0.74
CA SER A 384 -4.00 -7.72 -0.51
C SER A 384 -4.34 -6.33 -1.04
N ARG A 385 -3.36 -5.59 -1.58
CA ARG A 385 -3.58 -4.22 -2.08
C ARG A 385 -3.99 -4.24 -3.55
N GLU A 386 -4.92 -3.35 -3.87
CA GLU A 386 -5.39 -3.11 -5.23
C GLU A 386 -5.44 -1.61 -5.49
N LEU A 387 -5.27 -1.22 -6.75
CA LEU A 387 -5.47 0.14 -7.25
C LEU A 387 -6.57 0.09 -8.31
N TYR A 388 -7.46 1.08 -8.30
CA TYR A 388 -8.50 1.25 -9.31
C TYR A 388 -8.33 2.62 -9.95
N LEU A 389 -8.57 2.70 -11.25
CA LEU A 389 -8.49 3.95 -12.00
C LEU A 389 -9.66 4.07 -12.97
N GLU A 390 -10.30 5.23 -12.97
CA GLU A 390 -11.35 5.58 -13.92
C GLU A 390 -10.76 6.41 -15.05
N LEU A 391 -10.94 5.94 -16.28
CA LEU A 391 -10.58 6.66 -17.50
C LEU A 391 -11.76 7.51 -18.00
N ASP A 392 -11.44 8.69 -18.50
CA ASP A 392 -12.41 9.61 -19.09
C ASP A 392 -11.97 10.04 -20.50
N PRO A 393 -12.57 9.46 -21.56
CA PRO A 393 -12.32 9.89 -22.92
C PRO A 393 -13.00 11.23 -23.19
N LYS A 394 -12.21 12.28 -23.43
CA LYS A 394 -12.70 13.66 -23.61
C LYS A 394 -13.61 13.88 -24.80
N LYS A 395 -13.44 13.05 -25.84
CA LYS A 395 -14.08 13.22 -27.15
C LYS A 395 -14.48 11.86 -27.70
N LYS A 396 -15.40 11.89 -28.66
CA LYS A 396 -15.71 10.73 -29.49
C LYS A 396 -14.43 10.23 -30.16
N PHE A 397 -14.26 8.92 -30.17
CA PHE A 397 -13.19 8.31 -30.93
C PHE A 397 -13.43 8.52 -32.43
N LYS A 398 -12.35 8.82 -33.17
CA LYS A 398 -12.44 8.91 -34.64
C LYS A 398 -12.70 7.51 -35.20
N LYS A 399 -13.51 7.40 -36.25
CA LYS A 399 -13.85 6.10 -36.91
C LYS A 399 -12.63 5.31 -37.40
N GLU A 400 -11.52 5.98 -37.64
CA GLU A 400 -10.24 5.37 -38.06
C GLU A 400 -9.53 4.62 -36.92
N VAL A 401 -9.82 4.97 -35.66
CA VAL A 401 -9.26 4.34 -34.48
C VAL A 401 -10.05 3.07 -34.22
N ARG A 402 -9.39 1.91 -34.35
CA ARG A 402 -10.02 0.60 -34.10
C ARG A 402 -9.83 0.12 -32.67
N GLN A 403 -8.71 0.49 -32.07
CA GLN A 403 -8.31 0.07 -30.74
C GLN A 403 -7.62 1.22 -30.01
N ILE A 404 -7.80 1.24 -28.69
CA ILE A 404 -7.21 2.19 -27.76
C ILE A 404 -6.14 1.47 -26.97
N PRO A 405 -4.86 1.83 -27.12
CA PRO A 405 -3.80 1.24 -26.32
C PRO A 405 -3.78 1.87 -24.92
N VAL A 406 -3.61 1.05 -23.89
CA VAL A 406 -3.37 1.45 -22.51
C VAL A 406 -2.16 0.67 -22.01
N GLN A 407 -1.17 1.34 -21.44
CA GLN A 407 0.01 0.66 -20.88
C GLN A 407 0.14 0.93 -19.39
N LEU A 408 0.31 -0.15 -18.65
CA LEU A 408 0.71 -0.14 -17.25
C LEU A 408 2.20 -0.41 -17.15
N GLN A 409 2.90 0.43 -16.40
CA GLN A 409 4.29 0.26 -16.02
C GLN A 409 4.38 0.21 -14.50
N ILE A 410 5.03 -0.80 -13.94
CA ILE A 410 5.27 -0.92 -12.50
C ILE A 410 6.76 -1.14 -12.28
N GLU A 411 7.43 -0.11 -11.77
CA GLU A 411 8.79 -0.23 -11.27
C GLU A 411 8.73 -0.65 -9.79
N TYR A 412 9.52 -1.65 -9.40
CA TYR A 412 9.54 -2.16 -8.03
C TYR A 412 10.84 -2.90 -7.74
N GLU A 413 11.16 -3.03 -6.46
CA GLU A 413 12.15 -3.97 -5.95
C GLU A 413 11.43 -5.27 -5.55
N ASP A 414 11.89 -6.41 -6.08
CA ASP A 414 11.31 -7.73 -5.79
C ASP A 414 11.72 -8.27 -4.40
N GLU A 415 11.22 -9.46 -4.04
CA GLU A 415 11.58 -10.11 -2.77
C GLU A 415 13.06 -10.48 -2.66
N ASP A 416 13.78 -10.56 -3.78
CA ASP A 416 15.21 -10.86 -3.80
C ASP A 416 16.04 -9.58 -3.60
N GLY A 417 15.49 -8.39 -3.87
CA GLY A 417 16.19 -7.10 -3.86
C GLY A 417 16.55 -6.57 -5.26
N ARG A 418 16.06 -7.20 -6.34
CA ARG A 418 16.32 -6.75 -7.72
C ARG A 418 15.35 -5.65 -8.11
N LYS A 419 15.85 -4.63 -8.82
CA LYS A 419 14.96 -3.62 -9.43
C LYS A 419 14.39 -4.15 -10.74
N ARG A 420 13.06 -4.18 -10.81
CA ARG A 420 12.28 -4.65 -11.95
C ARG A 420 11.38 -3.55 -12.50
N LEU A 421 11.07 -3.64 -13.78
CA LEU A 421 9.97 -2.93 -14.42
C LEU A 421 9.06 -3.94 -15.10
N ARG A 422 7.84 -4.09 -14.60
CA ARG A 422 6.78 -4.84 -15.27
C ARG A 422 6.02 -3.94 -16.21
N VAL A 423 5.88 -4.35 -17.46
CA VAL A 423 5.12 -3.65 -18.49
C VAL A 423 3.97 -4.54 -18.93
N ILE A 424 2.75 -4.01 -18.81
CA ILE A 424 1.55 -4.65 -19.33
C ILE A 424 0.91 -3.72 -20.37
N GLU A 425 0.77 -4.20 -21.60
CA GLU A 425 0.07 -3.49 -22.67
C GLU A 425 -1.32 -4.10 -22.90
N ASP A 426 -2.34 -3.25 -22.95
CA ASP A 426 -3.70 -3.62 -23.32
C ASP A 426 -4.14 -2.82 -24.55
N LYS A 427 -4.81 -3.48 -25.51
CA LYS A 427 -5.33 -2.88 -26.75
C LYS A 427 -6.84 -3.10 -26.81
N VAL A 428 -7.59 -2.08 -26.41
CA VAL A 428 -9.04 -2.20 -26.22
C VAL A 428 -9.81 -1.79 -27.47
N PRO A 429 -10.65 -2.65 -28.06
CA PRO A 429 -11.44 -2.30 -29.24
C PRO A 429 -12.55 -1.26 -28.94
N ILE A 430 -13.09 -0.65 -30.00
CA ILE A 430 -14.21 0.30 -29.92
C ILE A 430 -15.49 -0.35 -30.47
N THR A 431 -16.65 -0.01 -29.89
CA THR A 431 -17.98 -0.48 -30.30
C THR A 431 -19.00 0.65 -30.28
N ASP A 432 -20.01 0.56 -31.14
CA ASP A 432 -21.22 1.40 -31.11
C ASP A 432 -22.42 0.66 -30.47
N ASN A 433 -22.28 -0.66 -30.24
CA ASN A 433 -23.30 -1.49 -29.61
C ASN A 433 -23.28 -1.33 -28.08
N VAL A 434 -24.18 -0.50 -27.58
CA VAL A 434 -24.35 -0.22 -26.14
C VAL A 434 -24.81 -1.45 -25.37
N ASN A 435 -25.65 -2.32 -25.95
CA ASN A 435 -26.18 -3.47 -25.23
C ASN A 435 -25.10 -4.53 -24.99
N ASP A 436 -24.26 -4.80 -26.00
CA ASP A 436 -23.08 -5.67 -25.88
C ASP A 436 -22.10 -5.15 -24.82
N TYR A 437 -21.86 -3.83 -24.81
CA TYR A 437 -21.02 -3.19 -23.79
C TYR A 437 -21.58 -3.38 -22.37
N LYS A 438 -22.88 -3.17 -22.18
CA LYS A 438 -23.53 -3.34 -20.87
C LYS A 438 -23.53 -4.79 -20.39
N ALA A 439 -23.82 -5.73 -21.29
CA ALA A 439 -23.91 -7.15 -21.00
C ALA A 439 -22.60 -7.74 -20.45
N LYS A 440 -21.46 -7.22 -20.91
CA LYS A 440 -20.13 -7.72 -20.57
C LYS A 440 -19.39 -6.87 -19.53
N TYR A 441 -20.09 -5.91 -18.93
CA TYR A 441 -19.48 -5.03 -17.96
C TYR A 441 -19.38 -5.72 -16.58
N ASP A 442 -18.19 -5.76 -16.00
CA ASP A 442 -17.92 -6.27 -14.65
C ASP A 442 -18.29 -5.21 -13.60
N GLN A 443 -19.48 -5.35 -13.01
CA GLN A 443 -19.98 -4.46 -11.98
C GLN A 443 -19.23 -4.60 -10.65
N LYS A 444 -18.54 -5.72 -10.40
CA LYS A 444 -17.78 -5.88 -9.15
C LYS A 444 -16.65 -4.87 -9.09
N LEU A 445 -15.97 -4.60 -10.20
CA LEU A 445 -14.93 -3.56 -10.23
C LEU A 445 -15.49 -2.16 -9.98
N ASN A 446 -16.68 -1.85 -10.51
CA ASN A 446 -17.37 -0.59 -10.25
C ASN A 446 -17.77 -0.44 -8.78
N VAL A 447 -18.34 -1.49 -8.19
CA VAL A 447 -18.69 -1.50 -6.77
C VAL A 447 -17.46 -1.36 -5.89
N MET A 448 -16.38 -2.11 -6.15
CA MET A 448 -15.16 -2.02 -5.35
C MET A 448 -14.53 -0.63 -5.41
N MET A 449 -14.42 -0.01 -6.58
CA MET A 449 -13.92 1.37 -6.70
C MET A 449 -14.79 2.35 -5.89
N ASN A 450 -16.12 2.18 -5.90
CA ASN A 450 -17.02 3.04 -5.14
C ASN A 450 -16.95 2.80 -3.62
N ILE A 451 -16.78 1.55 -3.17
CA ILE A 451 -16.51 1.23 -1.76
C ILE A 451 -15.21 1.89 -1.30
N GLN A 452 -14.15 1.85 -2.10
CA GLN A 452 -12.87 2.47 -1.75
C GLN A 452 -12.94 4.00 -1.75
N SER A 453 -13.63 4.59 -2.73
CA SER A 453 -13.90 6.02 -2.78
C SER A 453 -14.73 6.47 -1.57
N ALA A 454 -15.74 5.69 -1.18
CA ALA A 454 -16.50 5.90 0.04
C ALA A 454 -15.62 5.74 1.30
N GLY A 455 -14.69 4.79 1.34
CA GLY A 455 -13.71 4.66 2.42
C GLY A 455 -12.82 5.89 2.57
N SER A 456 -12.40 6.50 1.47
CA SER A 456 -11.62 7.74 1.48
C SER A 456 -12.44 8.94 2.00
N GLN A 457 -13.74 9.00 1.70
CA GLN A 457 -14.67 10.01 2.25
C GLN A 457 -14.93 9.77 3.74
N TYR A 458 -15.11 8.50 4.12
CA TYR A 458 -15.29 8.05 5.49
C TYR A 458 -14.09 8.40 6.36
N TYR A 459 -12.87 8.23 5.85
CA TYR A 459 -11.62 8.66 6.50
C TYR A 459 -11.65 10.14 6.91
N GLY A 460 -12.20 11.01 6.04
CA GLY A 460 -12.37 12.44 6.29
C GLY A 460 -13.59 12.82 7.15
N GLY A 461 -14.30 11.84 7.73
CA GLY A 461 -15.50 12.06 8.54
C GLY A 461 -16.82 12.19 7.75
N GLY A 462 -16.80 11.98 6.43
CA GLY A 462 -17.97 12.07 5.55
C GLY A 462 -18.85 10.82 5.56
N VAL A 463 -19.32 10.38 6.73
CA VAL A 463 -20.06 9.11 6.90
C VAL A 463 -21.38 9.11 6.11
N ASN A 464 -22.20 10.15 6.27
CA ASN A 464 -23.49 10.26 5.59
C ASN A 464 -23.33 10.30 4.06
N ASP A 465 -22.35 11.03 3.56
CA ASP A 465 -22.07 11.12 2.12
C ASP A 465 -21.63 9.77 1.56
N SER A 466 -20.78 9.05 2.30
CA SER A 466 -20.34 7.69 1.97
C SER A 466 -21.53 6.73 1.87
N LYS A 467 -22.39 6.72 2.89
CA LYS A 467 -23.60 5.88 2.94
C LYS A 467 -24.59 6.22 1.84
N ASN A 468 -24.84 7.50 1.59
CA ASN A 468 -25.71 7.97 0.52
C ASN A 468 -25.19 7.58 -0.86
N LYS A 469 -23.87 7.72 -1.10
CA LYS A 469 -23.22 7.30 -2.34
C LYS A 469 -23.42 5.81 -2.60
N LEU A 470 -23.15 4.95 -1.61
CA LEU A 470 -23.29 3.50 -1.75
C LEU A 470 -24.76 3.08 -1.93
N ASN A 471 -25.69 3.69 -1.19
CA ASN A 471 -27.12 3.43 -1.35
C ASN A 471 -27.65 3.84 -2.74
N GLN A 472 -27.21 4.98 -3.27
CA GLN A 472 -27.58 5.42 -4.61
C GLN A 472 -27.03 4.47 -5.69
N LEU A 473 -25.79 4.01 -5.53
CA LEU A 473 -25.20 3.03 -6.43
C LEU A 473 -25.97 1.70 -6.39
N LYS A 474 -26.27 1.18 -5.19
CA LYS A 474 -27.07 -0.04 -4.99
C LYS A 474 -28.38 0.03 -5.76
N LYS A 475 -29.19 1.08 -5.53
CA LYS A 475 -30.47 1.29 -6.22
C LYS A 475 -30.31 1.37 -7.74
N SER A 476 -29.23 1.99 -8.20
CA SER A 476 -28.94 2.11 -9.63
C SER A 476 -28.60 0.75 -10.26
N ILE A 477 -27.82 -0.08 -9.56
CA ILE A 477 -27.46 -1.44 -10.01
C ILE A 477 -28.70 -2.34 -10.00
N GLU A 478 -29.51 -2.32 -8.95
CA GLU A 478 -30.78 -3.07 -8.88
C GLU A 478 -31.72 -2.70 -10.03
N SER A 479 -31.93 -1.40 -10.26
CA SER A 479 -32.76 -0.93 -11.36
C SER A 479 -32.21 -1.31 -12.74
N GLU A 480 -30.89 -1.30 -12.92
CA GLU A 480 -30.27 -1.69 -14.19
C GLU A 480 -30.40 -3.20 -14.41
N MET A 481 -30.20 -4.01 -13.37
CA MET A 481 -30.40 -5.47 -13.43
C MET A 481 -31.84 -5.81 -13.87
N HIS A 482 -32.84 -5.14 -13.29
CA HIS A 482 -34.24 -5.32 -13.71
C HIS A 482 -34.48 -4.87 -15.15
N ALA A 483 -33.86 -3.77 -15.59
CA ALA A 483 -33.99 -3.27 -16.96
C ALA A 483 -33.35 -4.21 -17.99
N LEU A 484 -32.18 -4.80 -17.68
CA LEU A 484 -31.52 -5.77 -18.55
C LEU A 484 -32.36 -7.05 -18.69
N LYS A 485 -32.90 -7.57 -17.57
CA LYS A 485 -33.85 -8.69 -17.58
C LYS A 485 -35.10 -8.40 -18.40
N GLY A 486 -35.75 -7.26 -18.16
CA GLY A 486 -36.95 -6.85 -18.89
C GLY A 486 -36.69 -6.59 -20.39
N GLY A 487 -35.45 -6.26 -20.75
CA GLY A 487 -35.01 -6.07 -22.13
C GLY A 487 -34.54 -7.34 -22.85
N ASN A 488 -34.58 -8.51 -22.21
CA ASN A 488 -34.04 -9.78 -22.72
C ASN A 488 -32.57 -9.66 -23.20
N ILE A 489 -31.77 -8.85 -22.51
CA ILE A 489 -30.33 -8.75 -22.77
C ILE A 489 -29.67 -9.87 -21.96
N ASP A 490 -28.83 -10.69 -22.59
CA ASP A 490 -28.02 -11.69 -21.90
C ASP A 490 -26.88 -10.99 -21.13
N PHE A 491 -26.81 -11.21 -19.82
CA PHE A 491 -25.81 -10.61 -18.93
C PHE A 491 -25.49 -11.54 -17.76
N ASP A 492 -24.35 -11.33 -17.11
CA ASP A 492 -23.96 -12.10 -15.93
C ASP A 492 -24.78 -11.66 -14.70
N GLU A 493 -25.87 -12.35 -14.41
CA GLU A 493 -26.72 -12.06 -13.24
C GLU A 493 -25.99 -12.32 -11.90
N GLU A 494 -25.04 -13.26 -11.87
CA GLU A 494 -24.23 -13.54 -10.68
C GLU A 494 -23.33 -12.35 -10.36
N ASP A 495 -22.75 -11.71 -11.37
CA ASP A 495 -21.92 -10.51 -11.22
C ASP A 495 -22.67 -9.35 -10.55
N PHE A 496 -23.90 -9.08 -10.99
CA PHE A 496 -24.76 -8.05 -10.38
C PHE A 496 -25.17 -8.44 -8.96
N SER A 497 -25.52 -9.71 -8.73
CA SER A 497 -25.94 -10.20 -7.42
C SER A 497 -24.80 -10.15 -6.39
N GLU A 498 -23.60 -10.56 -6.78
CA GLU A 498 -22.39 -10.47 -5.95
C GLU A 498 -22.05 -9.00 -5.66
N SER A 499 -22.17 -8.11 -6.65
CA SER A 499 -21.99 -6.67 -6.51
C SER A 499 -22.95 -6.04 -5.49
N ILE A 500 -24.23 -6.41 -5.54
CA ILE A 500 -25.24 -5.96 -4.56
C ILE A 500 -24.91 -6.51 -3.16
N ALA A 501 -24.47 -7.77 -3.06
CA ALA A 501 -24.06 -8.36 -1.79
C ALA A 501 -22.86 -7.62 -1.17
N TYR A 502 -21.89 -7.17 -1.98
CA TYR A 502 -20.75 -6.38 -1.50
C TYR A 502 -21.20 -5.03 -0.92
N LEU A 503 -22.16 -4.37 -1.58
CA LEU A 503 -22.74 -3.11 -1.11
C LEU A 503 -23.54 -3.28 0.17
N ASN A 504 -24.36 -4.33 0.27
CA ASN A 504 -25.14 -4.62 1.49
C ASN A 504 -24.21 -4.86 2.69
N ASP A 505 -23.21 -5.72 2.51
CA ASP A 505 -22.22 -6.02 3.55
C ASP A 505 -21.47 -4.78 4.02
N GLU A 506 -21.14 -3.87 3.08
CA GLU A 506 -20.49 -2.61 3.43
C GLU A 506 -21.41 -1.62 4.16
N LEU A 507 -22.67 -1.51 3.72
CA LEU A 507 -23.66 -0.65 4.36
C LEU A 507 -23.98 -1.13 5.79
N GLU A 508 -24.12 -2.45 5.98
CA GLU A 508 -24.29 -3.07 7.30
C GLU A 508 -23.08 -2.83 8.20
N GLU A 509 -21.85 -2.92 7.66
CA GLU A 509 -20.63 -2.60 8.41
C GLU A 509 -20.59 -1.14 8.84
N ILE A 510 -20.95 -0.20 7.96
CA ILE A 510 -21.03 1.22 8.30
C ILE A 510 -22.06 1.45 9.43
N GLU A 511 -23.23 0.80 9.36
CA GLU A 511 -24.27 0.94 10.39
C GLU A 511 -23.81 0.42 11.76
N MET A 512 -23.21 -0.76 11.80
CA MET A 512 -22.63 -1.31 13.05
C MET A 512 -21.50 -0.42 13.60
N GLU A 513 -20.71 0.19 12.71
CA GLU A 513 -19.63 1.10 13.09
C GLU A 513 -20.16 2.41 13.70
N GLU A 514 -21.25 2.96 13.16
CA GLU A 514 -21.92 4.15 13.69
C GLU A 514 -22.42 3.92 15.13
N GLU A 515 -22.95 2.74 15.43
CA GLU A 515 -23.36 2.37 16.79
C GLU A 515 -22.15 2.27 17.74
N LYS A 516 -21.04 1.67 17.28
CA LYS A 516 -19.81 1.47 18.07
C LYS A 516 -19.03 2.76 18.33
N VAL A 517 -19.07 3.72 17.41
CA VAL A 517 -18.31 4.97 17.52
C VAL A 517 -18.67 5.78 18.77
N THR A 518 -19.86 5.54 19.32
CA THR A 518 -20.32 6.16 20.57
C THR A 518 -19.37 5.94 21.75
N ASN A 519 -18.54 4.90 21.72
CA ASN A 519 -17.62 4.52 22.79
C ASN A 519 -16.13 4.68 22.42
N ALA A 520 -15.79 5.33 21.29
CA ALA A 520 -14.42 5.45 20.80
C ALA A 520 -14.07 6.88 20.32
N PRO A 521 -12.78 7.26 20.22
CA PRO A 521 -12.37 8.54 19.66
C PRO A 521 -12.79 8.66 18.18
N LYS A 522 -13.84 9.45 17.90
CA LYS A 522 -14.50 9.52 16.57
C LYS A 522 -13.53 9.71 15.41
N ALA A 523 -12.64 10.71 15.50
CA ALA A 523 -11.70 11.03 14.42
C ALA A 523 -10.72 9.89 14.13
N SER A 524 -10.19 9.24 15.17
CA SER A 524 -9.25 8.12 15.04
C SER A 524 -9.94 6.85 14.56
N PHE A 525 -11.18 6.62 15.02
CA PHE A 525 -11.99 5.50 14.58
C PHE A 525 -12.31 5.60 13.09
N PHE A 526 -12.80 6.76 12.64
CA PHE A 526 -13.10 6.98 11.22
C PHE A 526 -11.85 6.92 10.35
N ALA A 527 -10.69 7.39 10.82
CA ALA A 527 -9.43 7.25 10.11
C ALA A 527 -9.05 5.77 9.91
N ALA A 528 -9.04 4.97 10.99
CA ALA A 528 -8.67 3.56 10.91
C ALA A 528 -9.64 2.74 10.02
N LYS A 529 -10.95 2.88 10.24
CA LYS A 529 -11.98 2.17 9.45
C LYS A 529 -12.01 2.65 8.00
N GLY A 530 -11.91 3.96 7.78
CA GLY A 530 -11.84 4.57 6.46
C GLY A 530 -10.65 4.06 5.66
N GLN A 531 -9.45 3.98 6.26
CA GLN A 531 -8.27 3.45 5.59
C GLN A 531 -8.41 1.96 5.25
N SER A 532 -8.88 1.15 6.21
CA SER A 532 -9.15 -0.28 5.99
C SER A 532 -10.12 -0.50 4.82
N ARG A 533 -11.20 0.28 4.76
CA ARG A 533 -12.19 0.27 3.69
C ARG A 533 -11.62 0.74 2.35
N ALA A 534 -10.86 1.84 2.36
CA ALA A 534 -10.22 2.40 1.17
C ALA A 534 -9.23 1.44 0.51
N ARG A 535 -8.64 0.52 1.29
CA ARG A 535 -7.62 -0.43 0.81
C ARG A 535 -8.12 -1.88 0.71
N MET A 536 -9.41 -2.11 0.93
CA MET A 536 -9.96 -3.45 0.84
C MET A 536 -9.90 -3.94 -0.61
N SER A 537 -9.29 -5.11 -0.82
CA SER A 537 -9.33 -5.79 -2.11
C SER A 537 -10.61 -6.59 -2.29
N GLN A 538 -10.93 -6.85 -3.55
CA GLN A 538 -12.06 -7.67 -3.94
C GLN A 538 -11.99 -9.07 -3.30
N GLU A 539 -10.80 -9.69 -3.32
CA GLU A 539 -10.59 -11.03 -2.76
C GLU A 539 -10.80 -11.06 -1.24
N LEU A 540 -10.31 -10.05 -0.51
CA LEU A 540 -10.56 -9.93 0.93
C LEU A 540 -12.05 -9.75 1.23
N LYS A 541 -12.77 -8.94 0.44
CA LYS A 541 -14.22 -8.75 0.59
C LYS A 541 -14.97 -10.08 0.36
N LYS A 542 -14.60 -10.82 -0.68
CA LYS A 542 -15.15 -12.14 -0.98
C LYS A 542 -14.91 -13.15 0.14
N GLN A 543 -13.71 -13.17 0.70
CA GLN A 543 -13.38 -14.05 1.83
C GLN A 543 -14.15 -13.70 3.10
N LYS A 544 -14.32 -12.40 3.40
CA LYS A 544 -15.15 -11.94 4.53
C LYS A 544 -16.60 -12.41 4.39
N LEU A 545 -17.20 -12.24 3.22
CA LEU A 545 -18.56 -12.69 2.93
C LEU A 545 -18.72 -14.20 3.07
N LYS A 546 -17.76 -14.99 2.56
CA LYS A 546 -17.76 -16.45 2.74
C LYS A 546 -17.72 -16.84 4.22
N LYS A 547 -16.89 -16.19 5.03
CA LYS A 547 -16.81 -16.43 6.47
C LYS A 547 -18.11 -16.06 7.20
N LYS A 548 -18.80 -14.98 6.80
CA LYS A 548 -20.10 -14.59 7.36
C LYS A 548 -21.20 -15.61 7.04
N LYS A 549 -21.23 -16.16 5.81
CA LYS A 549 -22.22 -17.20 5.42
C LYS A 549 -22.03 -18.56 6.11
N GLN A 550 -20.85 -18.81 6.68
CA GLN A 550 -20.51 -20.06 7.38
C GLN A 550 -20.77 -19.98 8.90
N LYS A 551 -21.01 -18.78 9.42
CA LYS A 551 -21.47 -18.55 10.80
C LYS A 551 -22.97 -18.44 10.81
#